data_AF-A0A520IDS2-F1
#
_entry.id   AF-A0A520IDS2-F1
#
_cell.length_a   1.000
_cell.length_b   1.000
_cell.length_c   1.000
_cell.angle_alpha   90.00
_cell.angle_beta   90.00
_cell.angle_gamma   90.00
#
_symmetry.space_group_name_H-M   'P 1'
#
loop_
_entity.id
_entity.type
_entity.pdbx_description
1 polymer ?
#
loop_
_entity_poly.entity_id
_entity_poly.type
_entity_poly.pdbx_seq_one_letter_code
_entity_poly.pdbx_strand_id
1 'polypeptide(L)'
;MKTDLFLVTPPFTQLNTPYPATAYIKGFLNTKNISSTQADLGIEVILALFSKKGLEDLFKHAETHNLQSLSPNAKRITALRQEYVKTIDNVIAFLQGKNPTLALQICQGDYLPEASRFNQLEELDWAFGTMGTQDKGKHLATLYLEDISDFIIECVDPNFGFSRYAERLGRSANSFDELYSALKHEYTYMDKLLIAILEQKLAIIQPKLFLISVPFPGNLYAAFRSAQYVKKHYPHIKTAMGGGFPNTELRSLSDKRVFEFFDFISLDDGELPVELIYNSIVSGLPFNLFKRTFLLENETVTYRNDSLRSDYKQSDVGTPDYSDLQLDQYISVIEIVNPMHRMWSDGRWNKLTMAHGCYWGKCTFCDISLDY
;
A
#
# COMPACT_ATOMS: atom_id res chain seq x y z
N MET A 1 7.66 -12.43 -17.17
CA MET A 1 8.75 -13.31 -16.68
C MET A 1 8.16 -14.19 -15.59
N LYS A 2 8.46 -15.49 -15.55
CA LYS A 2 8.03 -16.35 -14.45
C LYS A 2 9.06 -16.25 -13.33
N THR A 3 8.62 -15.97 -12.10
CA THR A 3 9.50 -15.92 -10.92
C THR A 3 8.91 -16.73 -9.80
N ASP A 4 9.75 -17.30 -8.93
CA ASP A 4 9.29 -18.17 -7.86
C ASP A 4 8.54 -17.39 -6.76
N LEU A 5 8.98 -16.16 -6.47
CA LEU A 5 8.31 -15.28 -5.52
C LEU A 5 7.69 -14.07 -6.23
N PHE A 6 6.52 -13.67 -5.75
CA PHE A 6 5.90 -12.38 -6.06
C PHE A 6 5.69 -11.59 -4.76
N LEU A 7 6.43 -10.50 -4.61
CA LEU A 7 6.44 -9.66 -3.41
C LEU A 7 5.53 -8.45 -3.65
N VAL A 8 4.60 -8.16 -2.74
CA VAL A 8 3.73 -7.00 -2.90
C VAL A 8 3.66 -6.13 -1.66
N THR A 9 3.61 -4.83 -1.91
CA THR A 9 3.10 -3.86 -0.94
C THR A 9 1.62 -3.63 -1.26
N PRO A 10 0.70 -3.90 -0.32
CA PRO A 10 -0.72 -3.66 -0.51
C PRO A 10 -1.02 -2.15 -0.55
N PRO A 11 -2.20 -1.76 -1.05
CA PRO A 11 -2.62 -0.36 -1.06
C PRO A 11 -2.57 0.34 0.29
N PHE A 12 -2.54 1.68 0.22
CA PHE A 12 -2.56 2.62 1.36
C PHE A 12 -1.22 2.76 2.09
N THR A 13 -0.12 2.69 1.34
CA THR A 13 1.18 3.22 1.74
C THR A 13 1.38 4.64 1.21
N GLN A 14 2.56 5.21 1.43
CA GLN A 14 2.92 6.54 0.91
C GLN A 14 2.79 6.58 -0.63
N LEU A 15 2.23 7.66 -1.18
CA LEU A 15 2.00 7.81 -2.63
C LEU A 15 3.16 8.45 -3.40
N ASN A 16 4.10 9.06 -2.67
CA ASN A 16 5.26 9.75 -3.23
C ASN A 16 6.49 8.85 -3.34
N THR A 17 6.50 7.71 -2.63
CA THR A 17 7.65 6.82 -2.62
C THR A 17 7.26 5.38 -2.27
N PRO A 18 7.93 4.36 -2.85
CA PRO A 18 7.71 2.98 -2.46
C PRO A 18 8.06 2.74 -0.99
N TYR A 19 7.29 1.87 -0.33
CA TYR A 19 7.72 1.29 0.94
C TYR A 19 8.90 0.34 0.70
N PRO A 20 9.98 0.38 1.50
CA PRO A 20 11.23 -0.27 1.14
C PRO A 20 11.22 -1.80 1.26
N ALA A 21 10.37 -2.40 2.10
CA ALA A 21 10.52 -3.80 2.49
C ALA A 21 10.66 -4.78 1.32
N THR A 22 9.82 -4.68 0.28
CA THR A 22 9.90 -5.60 -0.87
C THR A 22 11.20 -5.42 -1.66
N ALA A 23 11.74 -4.20 -1.74
CA ALA A 23 13.00 -3.93 -2.42
C ALA A 23 14.21 -4.54 -1.68
N TYR A 24 14.17 -4.52 -0.34
CA TYR A 24 15.22 -5.15 0.49
C TYR A 24 15.16 -6.66 0.39
N ILE A 25 13.97 -7.25 0.55
CA ILE A 25 13.79 -8.69 0.40
C ILE A 25 14.19 -9.14 -1.01
N LYS A 26 13.80 -8.42 -2.07
CA LYS A 26 14.25 -8.71 -3.43
C LYS A 26 15.79 -8.67 -3.55
N GLY A 27 16.42 -7.63 -3.00
CA GLY A 27 17.87 -7.48 -2.95
C GLY A 27 18.55 -8.67 -2.28
N PHE A 28 18.03 -9.12 -1.13
CA PHE A 28 18.49 -10.30 -0.42
C PHE A 28 18.30 -11.59 -1.24
N LEU A 29 17.12 -11.79 -1.83
CA LEU A 29 16.84 -12.98 -2.64
C LEU A 29 17.77 -13.09 -3.86
N ASN A 30 18.16 -11.96 -4.45
CA ASN A 30 19.18 -11.92 -5.51
C ASN A 30 20.51 -12.52 -5.03
N THR A 31 20.94 -12.26 -3.79
CA THR A 31 22.17 -12.87 -3.22
C THR A 31 22.08 -14.39 -3.08
N LYS A 32 20.85 -14.93 -3.00
CA LYS A 32 20.55 -16.37 -2.91
C LYS A 32 20.21 -17.00 -4.26
N ASN A 33 20.24 -16.22 -5.35
CA ASN A 33 19.77 -16.63 -6.68
C ASN A 33 18.32 -17.15 -6.68
N ILE A 34 17.48 -16.60 -5.80
CA ILE A 34 16.06 -16.93 -5.73
C ILE A 34 15.30 -15.93 -6.61
N SER A 35 14.60 -16.42 -7.62
CA SER A 35 13.90 -15.56 -8.58
C SER A 35 12.69 -14.88 -7.94
N SER A 36 12.62 -13.55 -8.04
CA SER A 36 11.51 -12.78 -7.47
C SER A 36 11.16 -11.56 -8.31
N THR A 37 9.87 -11.22 -8.32
CA THR A 37 9.32 -9.98 -8.89
C THR A 37 8.60 -9.24 -7.77
N GLN A 38 8.58 -7.91 -7.79
CA GLN A 38 7.79 -7.11 -6.86
C GLN A 38 6.79 -6.16 -7.54
N ALA A 39 5.79 -5.73 -6.78
CA ALA A 39 4.88 -4.65 -7.17
C ALA A 39 4.40 -3.83 -5.97
N ASP A 40 4.13 -2.55 -6.20
CA ASP A 40 3.42 -1.68 -5.26
C ASP A 40 1.99 -1.55 -5.76
N LEU A 41 1.09 -2.35 -5.18
CA LEU A 41 -0.32 -2.35 -5.57
C LEU A 41 -1.02 -1.06 -5.16
N GLY A 42 -0.46 -0.30 -4.22
CA GLY A 42 -1.02 0.97 -3.80
C GLY A 42 -0.94 2.03 -4.87
N ILE A 43 0.26 2.31 -5.37
CA ILE A 43 0.41 3.31 -6.43
C ILE A 43 -0.34 2.88 -7.70
N GLU A 44 -0.32 1.59 -8.04
CA GLU A 44 -1.00 1.08 -9.23
C GLU A 44 -2.52 1.22 -9.16
N VAL A 45 -3.15 0.92 -8.00
CA VAL A 45 -4.59 1.12 -7.80
C VAL A 45 -4.94 2.61 -7.85
N ILE A 46 -4.12 3.47 -7.22
CA ILE A 46 -4.32 4.92 -7.19
C ILE A 46 -4.27 5.49 -8.60
N LEU A 47 -3.30 5.10 -9.42
CA LEU A 47 -3.19 5.58 -10.80
C LEU A 47 -4.29 5.01 -11.71
N ALA A 48 -4.74 3.78 -11.47
CA ALA A 48 -5.89 3.23 -12.19
C ALA A 48 -7.17 4.02 -11.89
N LEU A 49 -7.40 4.37 -10.62
CA LEU A 49 -8.53 5.18 -10.17
C LEU A 49 -8.45 6.62 -10.70
N PHE A 50 -7.33 7.30 -10.46
CA PHE A 50 -7.07 8.68 -10.89
C PHE A 50 -6.53 8.72 -12.32
N SER A 51 -7.29 8.14 -13.23
CA SER A 51 -7.06 8.25 -14.67
C SER A 51 -8.36 8.66 -15.33
N LYS A 52 -8.29 9.15 -16.56
CA LYS A 52 -9.49 9.46 -17.35
C LYS A 52 -10.49 8.30 -17.33
N LYS A 53 -10.02 7.09 -17.64
CA LYS A 53 -10.83 5.87 -17.64
C LYS A 53 -11.36 5.54 -16.24
N GLY A 54 -10.51 5.63 -15.22
CA GLY A 54 -10.88 5.35 -13.84
C GLY A 54 -11.99 6.28 -13.33
N LEU A 55 -11.94 7.57 -13.67
CA LEU A 55 -12.99 8.53 -13.33
C LEU A 55 -14.26 8.32 -14.14
N GLU A 56 -14.16 7.99 -15.43
CA GLU A 56 -15.34 7.63 -16.26
C GLU A 56 -16.09 6.42 -15.66
N ASP A 57 -15.36 5.37 -15.29
CA ASP A 57 -15.91 4.18 -14.66
C ASP A 57 -16.48 4.49 -13.26
N LEU A 58 -15.80 5.35 -12.48
CA LEU A 58 -16.24 5.79 -11.15
C LEU A 58 -17.58 6.54 -11.21
N PHE A 59 -17.69 7.56 -12.07
CA PHE A 59 -18.92 8.33 -12.21
C PHE A 59 -20.08 7.47 -12.70
N LYS A 60 -19.83 6.58 -13.66
CA LYS A 60 -20.84 5.61 -14.13
C LYS A 60 -21.29 4.67 -13.01
N HIS A 61 -20.36 4.21 -12.16
CA HIS A 61 -20.68 3.38 -11.01
C HIS A 61 -21.56 4.13 -10.00
N ALA A 62 -21.20 5.37 -9.66
CA ALA A 62 -21.97 6.22 -8.75
C ALA A 62 -23.40 6.50 -9.26
N GLU A 63 -23.60 6.72 -10.56
CA GLU A 63 -24.92 6.94 -11.16
C GLU A 63 -25.86 5.74 -10.95
N THR A 64 -25.32 4.52 -10.90
CA THR A 64 -26.12 3.28 -10.72
C THR A 64 -26.53 3.00 -9.27
N HIS A 65 -25.88 3.60 -8.26
CA HIS A 65 -26.06 3.28 -6.84
C HIS A 65 -26.88 4.33 -6.05
N ASN A 66 -27.76 5.07 -6.75
CA ASN A 66 -28.86 5.89 -6.20
C ASN A 66 -28.47 7.31 -5.71
N LEU A 67 -28.60 8.29 -6.60
CA LEU A 67 -28.35 9.73 -6.38
C LEU A 67 -29.44 10.46 -5.55
N GLN A 68 -30.41 9.75 -4.97
CA GLN A 68 -31.64 10.36 -4.44
C GLN A 68 -31.44 11.26 -3.21
N SER A 69 -30.27 11.21 -2.57
CA SER A 69 -29.90 12.11 -1.47
C SER A 69 -28.45 12.59 -1.51
N LEU A 70 -27.93 12.96 -2.68
CA LEU A 70 -26.60 13.55 -2.76
C LEU A 70 -26.51 14.89 -2.00
N SER A 71 -25.40 15.07 -1.29
CA SER A 71 -24.99 16.33 -0.69
C SER A 71 -24.81 17.42 -1.77
N PRO A 72 -24.81 18.70 -1.38
CA PRO A 72 -24.46 19.79 -2.31
C PRO A 72 -23.08 19.60 -2.94
N ASN A 73 -22.11 19.04 -2.20
CA ASN A 73 -20.77 18.79 -2.70
C ASN A 73 -20.77 17.70 -3.80
N ALA A 74 -21.38 16.55 -3.52
CA ALA A 74 -21.45 15.47 -4.51
C ALA A 74 -22.24 15.87 -5.77
N LYS A 75 -23.31 16.68 -5.62
CA LYS A 75 -24.04 17.24 -6.77
C LYS A 75 -23.15 18.14 -7.62
N ARG A 76 -22.35 19.01 -6.98
CA ARG A 76 -21.40 19.89 -7.68
C ARG A 76 -20.35 19.08 -8.42
N ILE A 77 -19.74 18.09 -7.78
CA ILE A 77 -18.73 17.22 -8.41
C ILE A 77 -19.34 16.44 -9.58
N THR A 78 -20.56 15.91 -9.43
CA THR A 78 -21.30 15.22 -10.51
C THR A 78 -21.58 16.14 -11.71
N ALA A 79 -21.89 17.41 -11.46
CA ALA A 79 -22.08 18.41 -12.52
C ALA A 79 -20.77 18.73 -13.25
N LEU A 80 -19.64 18.72 -12.53
CA LEU A 80 -18.30 18.98 -13.05
C LEU A 80 -17.60 17.73 -13.62
N ARG A 81 -18.25 16.56 -13.65
CA ARG A 81 -17.62 15.27 -13.99
C ARG A 81 -16.80 15.29 -15.29
N GLN A 82 -17.28 15.97 -16.32
CA GLN A 82 -16.59 16.06 -17.61
C GLN A 82 -15.29 16.86 -17.51
N GLU A 83 -15.25 17.92 -16.70
CA GLU A 83 -14.03 18.68 -16.47
C GLU A 83 -13.03 17.89 -15.61
N TYR A 84 -13.50 17.13 -14.61
CA TYR A 84 -12.65 16.22 -13.84
C TYR A 84 -12.00 15.16 -14.75
N VAL A 85 -12.79 14.46 -15.55
CA VAL A 85 -12.32 13.44 -16.52
C VAL A 85 -11.33 14.03 -17.54
N LYS A 86 -11.54 15.26 -17.98
CA LYS A 86 -10.68 15.95 -18.96
C LYS A 86 -9.33 16.38 -18.38
N THR A 87 -9.26 16.69 -17.09
CA THR A 87 -8.08 17.29 -16.44
C THR A 87 -7.21 16.28 -15.71
N ILE A 88 -7.77 15.16 -15.23
CA ILE A 88 -7.11 14.23 -14.31
C ILE A 88 -5.74 13.73 -14.77
N ASP A 89 -5.61 13.30 -16.03
CA ASP A 89 -4.35 12.74 -16.54
C ASP A 89 -3.21 13.79 -16.51
N ASN A 90 -3.53 15.05 -16.82
CA ASN A 90 -2.56 16.16 -16.77
C ASN A 90 -2.20 16.52 -15.32
N VAL A 91 -3.18 16.48 -14.41
CA VAL A 91 -2.97 16.73 -12.98
C VAL A 91 -2.07 15.65 -12.39
N ILE A 92 -2.31 14.38 -12.68
CA ILE A 92 -1.43 13.28 -12.25
C ILE A 92 -0.04 13.41 -12.86
N ALA A 93 0.07 13.70 -14.17
CA ALA A 93 1.38 13.93 -14.80
C ALA A 93 2.13 15.11 -14.15
N PHE A 94 1.44 16.17 -13.75
CA PHE A 94 2.03 17.28 -12.99
C PHE A 94 2.51 16.85 -11.60
N LEU A 95 1.71 16.09 -10.84
CA LEU A 95 2.09 15.56 -9.52
C LEU A 95 3.23 14.53 -9.59
N GLN A 96 3.40 13.84 -10.72
CA GLN A 96 4.56 12.99 -11.03
C GLN A 96 5.80 13.79 -11.47
N GLY A 97 5.69 15.12 -11.63
CA GLY A 97 6.77 15.97 -12.13
C GLY A 97 6.99 15.92 -13.65
N LYS A 98 6.10 15.28 -14.41
CA LYS A 98 6.19 15.12 -15.87
C LYS A 98 5.62 16.32 -16.64
N ASN A 99 4.81 17.16 -16.00
CA ASN A 99 4.25 18.38 -16.59
C ASN A 99 4.41 19.60 -15.66
N PRO A 100 5.64 20.03 -15.34
CA PRO A 100 5.86 21.11 -14.37
C PRO A 100 5.28 22.46 -14.81
N THR A 101 5.11 22.68 -16.12
CA THR A 101 4.52 23.92 -16.66
C THR A 101 3.06 24.13 -16.28
N LEU A 102 2.35 23.05 -15.93
CA LEU A 102 0.93 23.11 -15.55
C LEU A 102 0.69 23.95 -14.28
N ALA A 103 1.71 24.10 -13.42
CA ALA A 103 1.61 24.87 -12.19
C ALA A 103 1.11 26.32 -12.43
N LEU A 104 1.52 26.96 -13.53
CA LEU A 104 1.10 28.32 -13.86
C LEU A 104 -0.40 28.40 -14.17
N GLN A 105 -0.92 27.43 -14.93
CA GLN A 105 -2.34 27.38 -15.30
C GLN A 105 -3.22 27.03 -14.09
N ILE A 106 -2.77 26.08 -13.26
CA ILE A 106 -3.44 25.74 -12.01
C ILE A 106 -3.51 26.97 -11.09
N CYS A 107 -2.40 27.71 -10.93
CA CYS A 107 -2.35 28.87 -10.04
C CYS A 107 -3.17 30.08 -10.53
N GLN A 108 -3.59 30.11 -11.80
CA GLN A 108 -4.46 31.15 -12.35
C GLN A 108 -5.94 30.97 -11.94
N GLY A 109 -6.34 29.77 -11.51
CA GLY A 109 -7.68 29.48 -10.96
C GLY A 109 -8.71 28.92 -11.95
N ASP A 110 -8.50 29.08 -13.27
CA ASP A 110 -9.51 28.68 -14.27
C ASP A 110 -9.29 27.26 -14.86
N TYR A 111 -8.29 26.52 -14.38
CA TYR A 111 -7.92 25.22 -14.95
C TYR A 111 -8.59 24.02 -14.27
N LEU A 112 -8.63 23.99 -12.94
CA LEU A 112 -9.16 22.85 -12.19
C LEU A 112 -10.66 23.03 -11.95
N PRO A 113 -11.49 21.98 -12.10
CA PRO A 113 -12.80 21.98 -11.47
C PRO A 113 -12.62 21.97 -9.94
N GLU A 114 -13.40 22.79 -9.26
CA GLU A 114 -13.27 23.01 -7.82
C GLU A 114 -14.60 22.69 -7.12
N ALA A 115 -14.57 22.01 -5.98
CA ALA A 115 -15.71 21.81 -5.10
C ALA A 115 -15.39 22.21 -3.65
N SER A 116 -15.97 21.56 -2.64
CA SER A 116 -15.92 22.06 -1.26
C SER A 116 -14.51 22.19 -0.67
N ARG A 117 -13.51 21.44 -1.14
CA ARG A 117 -12.13 21.53 -0.63
C ARG A 117 -11.47 22.87 -0.92
N PHE A 118 -11.88 23.55 -1.97
CA PHE A 118 -11.34 24.86 -2.36
C PHE A 118 -11.84 26.01 -1.48
N ASN A 119 -12.92 25.80 -0.71
CA ASN A 119 -13.38 26.80 0.27
C ASN A 119 -12.36 27.03 1.41
N GLN A 120 -11.40 26.12 1.61
CA GLN A 120 -10.33 26.25 2.61
C GLN A 120 -9.22 27.23 2.18
N LEU A 121 -9.21 27.68 0.91
CA LEU A 121 -8.16 28.54 0.37
C LEU A 121 -8.16 29.95 0.99
N GLU A 122 -9.32 30.47 1.40
CA GLU A 122 -9.43 31.81 2.02
C GLU A 122 -8.60 31.92 3.31
N GLU A 123 -8.38 30.81 4.02
CA GLU A 123 -7.55 30.77 5.25
C GLU A 123 -6.04 30.70 4.96
N LEU A 124 -5.64 30.40 3.72
CA LEU A 124 -4.25 30.08 3.33
C LEU A 124 -3.58 31.14 2.44
N ASP A 125 -4.27 32.24 2.12
CA ASP A 125 -3.72 33.34 1.30
C ASP A 125 -2.39 33.90 1.84
N TRP A 126 -2.22 33.95 3.17
CA TRP A 126 -0.97 34.38 3.79
C TRP A 126 0.19 33.39 3.56
N ALA A 127 -0.12 32.09 3.47
CA ALA A 127 0.85 31.01 3.34
C ALA A 127 1.34 30.87 1.89
N PHE A 128 0.50 31.19 0.90
CA PHE A 128 0.89 31.20 -0.51
C PHE A 128 1.88 32.30 -0.87
N GLY A 129 1.92 33.41 -0.12
CA GLY A 129 2.90 34.49 -0.32
C GLY A 129 4.35 34.04 -0.09
N THR A 130 4.56 32.93 0.62
CA THR A 130 5.89 32.32 0.86
C THR A 130 6.13 31.04 0.05
N MET A 131 5.08 30.43 -0.51
CA MET A 131 5.19 29.24 -1.38
C MET A 131 5.55 29.61 -2.82
N GLY A 132 6.44 28.84 -3.44
CA GLY A 132 6.69 28.93 -4.88
C GLY A 132 5.50 28.44 -5.72
N THR A 133 5.40 28.88 -6.98
CA THR A 133 4.32 28.50 -7.91
C THR A 133 4.13 26.99 -8.05
N GLN A 134 5.22 26.22 -8.04
CA GLN A 134 5.16 24.75 -8.09
C GLN A 134 4.45 24.17 -6.87
N ASP A 135 4.79 24.64 -5.68
CA ASP A 135 4.25 24.11 -4.43
C ASP A 135 2.78 24.53 -4.26
N LYS A 136 2.43 25.78 -4.63
CA LYS A 136 1.03 26.22 -4.72
C LYS A 136 0.24 25.35 -5.71
N GLY A 137 0.79 25.09 -6.89
CA GLY A 137 0.16 24.22 -7.89
C GLY A 137 -0.08 22.81 -7.36
N LYS A 138 0.90 22.20 -6.69
CA LYS A 138 0.78 20.86 -6.08
C LYS A 138 -0.27 20.83 -4.98
N HIS A 139 -0.33 21.87 -4.15
CA HIS A 139 -1.36 21.97 -3.11
C HIS A 139 -2.77 22.05 -3.72
N LEU A 140 -2.99 22.92 -4.72
CA LEU A 140 -4.27 23.01 -5.43
C LEU A 140 -4.64 21.69 -6.14
N ALA A 141 -3.67 21.03 -6.76
CA ALA A 141 -3.85 19.70 -7.34
C ALA A 141 -4.17 18.65 -6.26
N THR A 142 -3.65 18.79 -5.04
CA THR A 142 -3.98 17.91 -3.91
C THR A 142 -5.43 18.12 -3.48
N LEU A 143 -5.90 19.36 -3.31
CA LEU A 143 -7.31 19.67 -3.03
C LEU A 143 -8.26 19.13 -4.10
N TYR A 144 -7.87 19.21 -5.37
CA TYR A 144 -8.60 18.61 -6.49
C TYR A 144 -8.75 17.08 -6.35
N LEU A 145 -7.70 16.37 -5.94
CA LEU A 145 -7.79 14.92 -5.68
C LEU A 145 -8.61 14.62 -4.41
N GLU A 146 -8.57 15.50 -3.41
CA GLU A 146 -9.40 15.39 -2.21
C GLU A 146 -10.90 15.61 -2.51
N ASP A 147 -11.26 16.50 -3.44
CA ASP A 147 -12.65 16.65 -3.87
C ASP A 147 -13.19 15.34 -4.46
N ILE A 148 -12.43 14.72 -5.37
CA ILE A 148 -12.78 13.40 -5.93
C ILE A 148 -12.87 12.36 -4.81
N SER A 149 -11.96 12.42 -3.83
CA SER A 149 -11.95 11.51 -2.68
C SER A 149 -13.21 11.63 -1.83
N ASP A 150 -13.66 12.86 -1.54
CA ASP A 150 -14.92 13.11 -0.83
C ASP A 150 -16.12 12.54 -1.59
N PHE A 151 -16.12 12.67 -2.92
CA PHE A 151 -17.15 12.06 -3.77
C PHE A 151 -17.13 10.53 -3.70
N ILE A 152 -15.96 9.90 -3.71
CA ILE A 152 -15.82 8.45 -3.56
C ILE A 152 -16.37 8.00 -2.20
N ILE A 153 -16.02 8.71 -1.12
CA ILE A 153 -16.49 8.43 0.24
C ILE A 153 -18.01 8.47 0.31
N GLU A 154 -18.62 9.51 -0.27
CA GLU A 154 -20.08 9.68 -0.21
C GLU A 154 -20.83 8.68 -1.11
N CYS A 155 -20.33 8.43 -2.32
CA CYS A 155 -21.11 7.79 -3.38
C CYS A 155 -20.70 6.34 -3.68
N VAL A 156 -19.54 5.89 -3.23
CA VAL A 156 -18.93 4.64 -3.71
C VAL A 156 -18.42 3.76 -2.56
N ASP A 157 -17.54 4.28 -1.71
CA ASP A 157 -16.97 3.52 -0.60
C ASP A 157 -16.72 4.44 0.60
N PRO A 158 -17.55 4.37 1.66
CA PRO A 158 -17.42 5.23 2.84
C PRO A 158 -16.10 5.03 3.61
N ASN A 159 -15.34 3.98 3.31
CA ASN A 159 -14.05 3.73 3.96
C ASN A 159 -12.88 4.32 3.17
N PHE A 160 -13.10 4.88 1.97
CA PHE A 160 -12.04 5.45 1.13
C PHE A 160 -11.28 6.57 1.87
N GLY A 161 -9.95 6.61 1.68
CA GLY A 161 -9.11 7.63 2.28
C GLY A 161 -7.80 7.79 1.51
N PHE A 162 -7.49 9.02 1.10
CA PHE A 162 -6.37 9.35 0.20
C PHE A 162 -4.99 9.04 0.81
N SER A 163 -4.83 9.22 2.13
CA SER A 163 -3.63 8.85 2.89
C SER A 163 -3.92 7.99 4.13
N ARG A 164 -5.20 7.70 4.41
CA ARG A 164 -5.66 7.06 5.67
C ARG A 164 -6.85 6.14 5.43
N TYR A 165 -6.68 5.11 4.59
CA TYR A 165 -7.70 4.06 4.51
C TYR A 165 -7.70 3.22 5.79
N ALA A 166 -8.90 2.95 6.28
CA ALA A 166 -9.22 1.91 7.26
C ALA A 166 -8.32 1.82 8.51
N GLU A 167 -7.79 2.94 9.01
CA GLU A 167 -7.28 2.95 10.40
C GLU A 167 -8.33 2.39 11.35
N ARG A 168 -9.62 2.61 11.07
CA ARG A 168 -10.72 2.10 11.89
C ARG A 168 -10.86 0.57 11.89
N LEU A 169 -10.66 -0.13 10.76
CA LEU A 169 -10.75 -1.60 10.71
C LEU A 169 -9.47 -2.29 11.21
N GLY A 170 -8.32 -1.63 11.07
CA GLY A 170 -7.04 -2.10 11.62
C GLY A 170 -6.81 -1.79 13.09
N ARG A 171 -7.58 -0.86 13.69
CA ARG A 171 -7.48 -0.45 15.10
C ARG A 171 -8.38 -1.22 16.07
N SER A 172 -9.17 -2.20 15.62
CA SER A 172 -9.89 -3.09 16.54
C SER A 172 -8.88 -4.07 17.17
N ALA A 173 -8.11 -3.54 18.13
CA ALA A 173 -6.85 -4.08 18.64
C ALA A 173 -6.96 -5.41 19.41
N ASN A 174 -8.15 -6.03 19.48
CA ASN A 174 -8.37 -7.21 20.33
C ASN A 174 -9.11 -8.38 19.64
N SER A 175 -9.60 -8.24 18.40
CA SER A 175 -10.25 -9.37 17.71
C SER A 175 -10.19 -9.25 16.19
N PHE A 176 -10.00 -10.40 15.54
CA PHE A 176 -10.09 -10.55 14.09
C PHE A 176 -11.54 -10.53 13.56
N ASP A 177 -12.55 -10.50 14.43
CA ASP A 177 -13.97 -10.63 14.06
C ASP A 177 -14.48 -9.58 13.07
N GLU A 178 -14.19 -8.30 13.30
CA GLU A 178 -14.66 -7.21 12.44
C GLU A 178 -14.10 -7.33 11.02
N LEU A 179 -12.78 -7.55 10.92
CA LEU A 179 -12.11 -7.76 9.66
C LEU A 179 -12.61 -9.04 8.97
N TYR A 180 -12.74 -10.14 9.71
CA TYR A 180 -13.24 -11.40 9.16
C TYR A 180 -14.68 -11.29 8.63
N SER A 181 -15.54 -10.55 9.32
CA SER A 181 -16.89 -10.24 8.84
C SER A 181 -16.85 -9.38 7.58
N ALA A 182 -16.03 -8.33 7.56
CA ALA A 182 -15.86 -7.46 6.39
C ALA A 182 -15.43 -8.25 5.14
N LEU A 183 -14.52 -9.21 5.29
CA LEU A 183 -14.00 -10.05 4.21
C LEU A 183 -15.03 -11.04 3.62
N LYS A 184 -16.18 -11.25 4.27
CA LYS A 184 -17.27 -12.09 3.75
C LYS A 184 -18.21 -11.34 2.80
N HIS A 185 -18.23 -10.01 2.86
CA HIS A 185 -19.02 -9.21 1.95
C HIS A 185 -18.43 -9.23 0.54
N GLU A 186 -19.27 -8.91 -0.45
CA GLU A 186 -18.84 -8.73 -1.83
C GLU A 186 -17.73 -7.68 -1.95
N TYR A 187 -16.97 -7.77 -3.03
CA TYR A 187 -15.91 -6.82 -3.32
C TYR A 187 -16.47 -5.41 -3.48
N THR A 188 -15.89 -4.46 -2.76
CA THR A 188 -16.12 -3.03 -2.98
C THR A 188 -15.60 -2.62 -4.35
N TYR A 189 -15.89 -1.38 -4.75
CA TYR A 189 -15.32 -0.84 -6.00
C TYR A 189 -13.79 -0.88 -5.99
N MET A 190 -13.16 -0.51 -4.87
CA MET A 190 -11.70 -0.54 -4.72
C MET A 190 -11.14 -1.96 -4.72
N ASP A 191 -11.85 -2.92 -4.11
CA ASP A 191 -11.47 -4.33 -4.19
C ASP A 191 -11.44 -4.81 -5.64
N LYS A 192 -12.43 -4.44 -6.45
CA LYS A 192 -12.49 -4.83 -7.87
C LYS A 192 -11.29 -4.29 -8.66
N LEU A 193 -10.90 -3.03 -8.42
CA LEU A 193 -9.70 -2.46 -9.04
C LEU A 193 -8.42 -3.19 -8.61
N LEU A 194 -8.25 -3.41 -7.31
CA LEU A 194 -7.11 -4.16 -6.74
C LEU A 194 -7.02 -5.56 -7.34
N ILE A 195 -8.12 -6.30 -7.36
CA ILE A 195 -8.16 -7.67 -7.87
C ILE A 195 -7.89 -7.71 -9.37
N ALA A 196 -8.41 -6.78 -10.16
CA ALA A 196 -8.12 -6.73 -11.60
C ALA A 196 -6.63 -6.53 -11.89
N ILE A 197 -5.95 -5.65 -11.15
CA ILE A 197 -4.51 -5.42 -11.27
C ILE A 197 -3.73 -6.66 -10.82
N LEU A 198 -4.11 -7.23 -9.67
CA LEU A 198 -3.47 -8.40 -9.09
C LEU A 198 -3.58 -9.62 -10.03
N GLU A 199 -4.75 -9.86 -10.61
CA GLU A 199 -5.02 -10.96 -11.55
C GLU A 199 -4.10 -10.89 -12.78
N GLN A 200 -3.97 -9.71 -13.38
CA GLN A 200 -3.10 -9.50 -14.54
C GLN A 200 -1.64 -9.89 -14.24
N LYS A 201 -1.15 -9.51 -13.05
CA LYS A 201 0.21 -9.84 -12.61
C LYS A 201 0.38 -11.32 -12.32
N LEU A 202 -0.56 -11.92 -11.58
CA LEU A 202 -0.51 -13.35 -11.24
C LEU A 202 -0.55 -14.23 -12.49
N ALA A 203 -1.34 -13.87 -13.50
CA ALA A 203 -1.42 -14.60 -14.76
C ALA A 203 -0.08 -14.64 -15.50
N ILE A 204 0.73 -13.59 -15.40
CA ILE A 204 2.05 -13.47 -16.06
C ILE A 204 3.16 -14.10 -15.22
N ILE A 205 3.17 -13.82 -13.91
CA ILE A 205 4.27 -14.17 -13.01
C ILE A 205 4.20 -15.64 -12.59
N GLN A 206 2.99 -16.15 -12.32
CA GLN A 206 2.73 -17.51 -11.83
C GLN A 206 3.68 -17.95 -10.69
N PRO A 207 3.72 -17.20 -9.56
CA PRO A 207 4.66 -17.48 -8.48
C PRO A 207 4.31 -18.75 -7.71
N LYS A 208 5.29 -19.31 -7.00
CA LYS A 208 5.08 -20.37 -5.99
C LYS A 208 4.70 -19.79 -4.63
N LEU A 209 5.23 -18.61 -4.33
CA LEU A 209 4.99 -17.89 -3.08
C LEU A 209 4.60 -16.44 -3.37
N PHE A 210 3.44 -16.03 -2.86
CA PHE A 210 2.95 -14.67 -2.83
C PHE A 210 3.22 -14.07 -1.45
N LEU A 211 4.19 -13.17 -1.36
CA LEU A 211 4.61 -12.53 -0.12
C LEU A 211 4.03 -11.12 -0.03
N ILE A 212 3.26 -10.85 1.01
CA ILE A 212 2.68 -9.52 1.27
C ILE A 212 3.39 -8.88 2.44
N SER A 213 4.05 -7.74 2.20
CA SER A 213 4.58 -6.90 3.28
C SER A 213 3.49 -5.93 3.74
N VAL A 214 3.02 -6.07 4.98
CA VAL A 214 1.96 -5.25 5.59
C VAL A 214 2.59 -4.32 6.62
N PRO A 215 2.93 -3.06 6.24
CA PRO A 215 3.65 -2.18 7.14
C PRO A 215 2.77 -1.53 8.20
N PHE A 216 1.50 -1.23 7.90
CA PHE A 216 0.61 -0.48 8.79
C PHE A 216 -0.79 -1.12 8.88
N PRO A 217 -1.56 -0.84 9.95
CA PRO A 217 -2.93 -1.36 10.10
C PRO A 217 -3.86 -1.06 8.92
N GLY A 218 -3.72 0.12 8.28
CA GLY A 218 -4.55 0.51 7.13
C GLY A 218 -4.36 -0.38 5.89
N ASN A 219 -3.24 -1.10 5.81
CA ASN A 219 -2.93 -2.02 4.71
C ASN A 219 -3.60 -3.39 4.86
N LEU A 220 -4.06 -3.72 6.08
CA LEU A 220 -4.42 -5.07 6.48
C LEU A 220 -5.58 -5.61 5.65
N TYR A 221 -6.66 -4.83 5.50
CA TYR A 221 -7.83 -5.25 4.73
C TYR A 221 -7.47 -5.66 3.29
N ALA A 222 -6.70 -4.81 2.60
CA ALA A 222 -6.30 -5.07 1.21
C ALA A 222 -5.32 -6.26 1.09
N ALA A 223 -4.46 -6.46 2.09
CA ALA A 223 -3.61 -7.65 2.18
C ALA A 223 -4.44 -8.94 2.28
N PHE A 224 -5.44 -8.96 3.18
CA PHE A 224 -6.34 -10.10 3.32
C PHE A 224 -7.21 -10.33 2.08
N ARG A 225 -7.71 -9.28 1.42
CA ARG A 225 -8.44 -9.40 0.14
C ARG A 225 -7.57 -9.99 -0.96
N SER A 226 -6.32 -9.54 -1.07
CA SER A 226 -5.36 -10.08 -2.02
C SER A 226 -5.09 -11.56 -1.77
N ALA A 227 -4.83 -11.93 -0.51
CA ALA A 227 -4.60 -13.32 -0.12
C ALA A 227 -5.84 -14.21 -0.31
N GLN A 228 -7.04 -13.70 0.02
CA GLN A 228 -8.33 -14.38 -0.21
C GLN A 228 -8.50 -14.73 -1.69
N TYR A 229 -8.21 -13.79 -2.59
CA TYR A 229 -8.29 -14.00 -4.03
C TYR A 229 -7.27 -15.05 -4.51
N VAL A 230 -6.01 -14.95 -4.06
CA VAL A 230 -4.96 -15.93 -4.41
C VAL A 230 -5.35 -17.33 -3.93
N LYS A 231 -5.78 -17.50 -2.68
CA LYS A 231 -6.21 -18.80 -2.13
C LYS A 231 -7.36 -19.41 -2.94
N LYS A 232 -8.34 -18.59 -3.34
CA LYS A 232 -9.52 -19.05 -4.06
C LYS A 232 -9.23 -19.42 -5.52
N HIS A 233 -8.43 -18.63 -6.23
CA HIS A 233 -8.22 -18.78 -7.67
C HIS A 233 -6.92 -19.51 -8.03
N TYR A 234 -5.93 -19.48 -7.13
CA TYR A 234 -4.59 -20.05 -7.32
C TYR A 234 -4.15 -20.84 -6.07
N PRO A 235 -4.87 -21.91 -5.67
CA PRO A 235 -4.63 -22.62 -4.40
C PRO A 235 -3.26 -23.29 -4.29
N HIS A 236 -2.54 -23.43 -5.41
CA HIS A 236 -1.17 -23.93 -5.46
C HIS A 236 -0.12 -22.89 -5.04
N ILE A 237 -0.47 -21.60 -5.09
CA ILE A 237 0.39 -20.50 -4.67
C ILE A 237 0.27 -20.36 -3.16
N LYS A 238 1.40 -20.48 -2.47
CA LYS A 238 1.46 -20.25 -1.02
C LYS A 238 1.43 -18.76 -0.73
N THR A 239 0.71 -18.36 0.31
CA THR A 239 0.58 -16.96 0.72
C THR A 239 1.33 -16.73 2.03
N ALA A 240 2.10 -15.65 2.12
CA ALA A 240 2.81 -15.29 3.33
C ALA A 240 2.65 -13.80 3.66
N MET A 241 2.63 -13.48 4.95
CA MET A 241 2.60 -12.11 5.46
C MET A 241 3.87 -11.80 6.27
N GLY A 242 4.41 -10.60 6.09
CA GLY A 242 5.43 -10.02 6.97
C GLY A 242 5.24 -8.51 7.07
N GLY A 243 6.18 -7.81 7.72
CA GLY A 243 6.20 -6.34 7.80
C GLY A 243 5.90 -5.79 9.19
N GLY A 244 5.75 -4.46 9.27
CA GLY A 244 5.59 -3.75 10.55
C GLY A 244 4.35 -4.17 11.35
N PHE A 245 3.22 -4.39 10.69
CA PHE A 245 1.97 -4.76 11.37
C PHE A 245 2.06 -6.14 12.06
N PRO A 246 2.52 -7.22 11.40
CA PRO A 246 2.78 -8.48 12.10
C PRO A 246 3.68 -8.34 13.33
N ASN A 247 4.73 -7.51 13.23
CA ASN A 247 5.71 -7.32 14.30
C ASN A 247 5.16 -6.58 15.51
N THR A 248 4.18 -5.68 15.33
CA THR A 248 3.61 -4.89 16.43
C THR A 248 2.32 -5.52 16.98
N GLU A 249 1.48 -6.08 16.10
CA GLU A 249 0.13 -6.51 16.48
C GLU A 249 -0.07 -8.04 16.53
N LEU A 250 0.77 -8.84 15.87
CA LEU A 250 0.54 -10.29 15.70
C LEU A 250 1.51 -11.19 16.50
N ARG A 251 2.33 -10.64 17.40
CA ARG A 251 3.26 -11.44 18.23
C ARG A 251 2.58 -12.49 19.11
N SER A 252 1.32 -12.28 19.48
CA SER A 252 0.50 -13.20 20.28
C SER A 252 -0.66 -13.80 19.48
N LEU A 253 -0.50 -13.95 18.17
CA LEU A 253 -1.54 -14.49 17.29
C LEU A 253 -1.95 -15.91 17.72
N SER A 254 -3.24 -16.08 17.97
CA SER A 254 -3.85 -17.36 18.34
C SER A 254 -5.09 -17.71 17.51
N ASP A 255 -5.63 -16.74 16.76
CA ASP A 255 -6.82 -16.94 15.93
C ASP A 255 -6.47 -17.69 14.64
N LYS A 256 -6.90 -18.94 14.55
CA LYS A 256 -6.62 -19.79 13.39
C LYS A 256 -7.26 -19.33 12.09
N ARG A 257 -8.32 -18.50 12.15
CA ARG A 257 -9.04 -18.01 10.95
C ARG A 257 -8.13 -17.18 10.05
N VAL A 258 -7.08 -16.57 10.59
CA VAL A 258 -6.07 -15.86 9.80
C VAL A 258 -5.40 -16.79 8.77
N PHE A 259 -5.24 -18.08 9.10
CA PHE A 259 -4.63 -19.08 8.23
C PHE A 259 -5.57 -19.60 7.13
N GLU A 260 -6.84 -19.17 7.10
CA GLU A 260 -7.69 -19.32 5.91
C GLU A 260 -7.16 -18.48 4.73
N PHE A 261 -6.39 -17.42 5.03
CA PHE A 261 -5.86 -16.46 4.04
C PHE A 261 -4.36 -16.61 3.83
N PHE A 262 -3.58 -16.84 4.90
CA PHE A 262 -2.12 -16.93 4.87
C PHE A 262 -1.64 -18.32 5.24
N ASP A 263 -0.71 -18.90 4.48
CA ASP A 263 -0.01 -20.13 4.89
C ASP A 263 1.04 -19.85 5.96
N PHE A 264 1.70 -18.68 5.90
CA PHE A 264 2.80 -18.32 6.78
C PHE A 264 2.71 -16.85 7.22
N ILE A 265 3.13 -16.56 8.46
CA ILE A 265 3.34 -15.19 8.95
C ILE A 265 4.70 -15.12 9.61
N SER A 266 5.63 -14.35 9.05
CA SER A 266 6.98 -14.18 9.60
C SER A 266 7.09 -12.89 10.40
N LEU A 267 7.85 -12.94 11.50
CA LEU A 267 8.15 -11.78 12.34
C LEU A 267 9.62 -11.33 12.25
N ASP A 268 9.82 -10.07 12.62
CA ASP A 268 11.10 -9.36 12.69
C ASP A 268 11.81 -9.32 11.33
N ASP A 269 13.13 -9.51 11.29
CA ASP A 269 13.92 -9.53 10.06
C ASP A 269 13.46 -10.67 9.14
N GLY A 270 13.14 -10.32 7.90
CA GLY A 270 12.43 -11.18 6.97
C GLY A 270 13.33 -12.06 6.10
N GLU A 271 14.61 -11.75 5.98
CA GLU A 271 15.57 -12.41 5.08
C GLU A 271 15.64 -13.92 5.34
N LEU A 272 16.01 -14.32 6.57
CA LEU A 272 16.11 -15.73 6.93
C LEU A 272 14.73 -16.44 6.95
N PRO A 273 13.67 -15.89 7.59
CA PRO A 273 12.34 -16.50 7.54
C PRO A 273 11.82 -16.74 6.12
N VAL A 274 11.93 -15.75 5.22
CA VAL A 274 11.48 -15.88 3.84
C VAL A 274 12.28 -16.95 3.09
N GLU A 275 13.60 -17.03 3.29
CA GLU A 275 14.42 -18.09 2.70
C GLU A 275 13.96 -19.48 3.17
N LEU A 276 13.70 -19.65 4.47
CA LEU A 276 13.25 -20.94 5.04
C LEU A 276 11.84 -21.31 4.56
N ILE A 277 10.92 -20.35 4.50
CA ILE A 277 9.58 -20.54 3.93
C ILE A 277 9.69 -20.95 2.47
N TYR A 278 10.47 -20.23 1.66
CA TYR A 278 10.69 -20.56 0.27
C TYR A 278 11.24 -21.98 0.09
N ASN A 279 12.28 -22.33 0.87
CA ASN A 279 12.88 -23.66 0.83
C ASN A 279 11.86 -24.73 1.23
N SER A 280 10.98 -24.48 2.21
CA SER A 280 9.94 -25.43 2.61
C SER A 280 8.95 -25.77 1.47
N ILE A 281 8.75 -24.82 0.55
CA ILE A 281 7.84 -24.94 -0.59
C ILE A 281 8.54 -25.65 -1.77
N VAL A 282 9.81 -25.33 -2.02
CA VAL A 282 10.52 -25.81 -3.22
C VAL A 282 11.34 -27.08 -2.99
N SER A 283 11.90 -27.26 -1.80
CA SER A 283 12.89 -28.33 -1.54
C SER A 283 12.24 -29.70 -1.29
N GLY A 284 10.97 -29.72 -0.89
CA GLY A 284 10.23 -30.96 -0.60
C GLY A 284 10.85 -31.82 0.50
N LEU A 285 11.71 -31.25 1.35
CA LEU A 285 12.39 -31.99 2.40
C LEU A 285 11.40 -32.40 3.51
N PRO A 286 11.56 -33.59 4.11
CA PRO A 286 10.64 -34.10 5.13
C PRO A 286 10.69 -33.32 6.45
N PHE A 287 11.74 -32.53 6.68
CA PHE A 287 11.92 -31.72 7.89
C PHE A 287 12.22 -30.28 7.51
N ASN A 288 11.18 -29.45 7.50
CA ASN A 288 11.32 -28.01 7.33
C ASN A 288 11.52 -27.36 8.71
N LEU A 289 12.61 -26.60 8.84
CA LEU A 289 12.87 -25.75 10.01
C LEU A 289 12.47 -24.32 9.68
N PHE A 290 11.90 -23.60 10.64
CA PHE A 290 11.48 -22.22 10.45
C PHE A 290 12.14 -21.28 11.48
N LYS A 291 12.14 -19.99 11.17
CA LYS A 291 12.62 -18.92 12.05
C LYS A 291 11.49 -17.92 12.21
N ARG A 292 11.11 -17.61 13.45
CA ARG A 292 10.07 -16.63 13.82
C ARG A 292 8.85 -16.64 12.89
N THR A 293 8.31 -17.82 12.59
CA THR A 293 7.22 -17.98 11.62
C THR A 293 6.03 -18.65 12.30
N PHE A 294 4.85 -18.04 12.20
CA PHE A 294 3.59 -18.71 12.50
C PHE A 294 3.08 -19.50 11.29
N LEU A 295 2.55 -20.67 11.57
CA LEU A 295 1.81 -21.52 10.62
C LEU A 295 0.74 -22.32 11.36
N LEU A 296 -0.17 -22.91 10.60
CA LEU A 296 -1.17 -23.83 11.12
C LEU A 296 -0.63 -25.27 11.09
N GLU A 297 -0.48 -25.90 12.26
CA GLU A 297 -0.11 -27.31 12.40
C GLU A 297 -1.20 -28.03 13.20
N ASN A 298 -1.77 -29.11 12.65
CA ASN A 298 -2.84 -29.87 13.30
C ASN A 298 -3.99 -28.98 13.81
N GLU A 299 -4.49 -28.06 12.98
CA GLU A 299 -5.56 -27.09 13.31
C GLU A 299 -5.22 -26.12 14.45
N THR A 300 -3.95 -26.05 14.85
CA THR A 300 -3.46 -25.19 15.94
C THR A 300 -2.47 -24.17 15.37
N VAL A 301 -2.59 -22.92 15.81
CA VAL A 301 -1.61 -21.88 15.46
C VAL A 301 -0.31 -22.19 16.20
N THR A 302 0.75 -22.47 15.44
CA THR A 302 2.07 -22.79 15.99
C THR A 302 3.07 -21.71 15.59
N TYR A 303 3.78 -21.18 16.58
CA TYR A 303 4.96 -20.37 16.37
C TYR A 303 6.21 -21.25 16.27
N ARG A 304 6.85 -21.28 15.11
CA ARG A 304 8.07 -22.07 14.84
C ARG A 304 9.30 -21.16 14.81
N ASN A 305 10.26 -21.47 15.67
CA ASN A 305 11.58 -20.82 15.75
C ASN A 305 12.68 -21.86 16.03
N ASP A 306 12.62 -22.96 15.30
CA ASP A 306 13.43 -24.16 15.47
C ASP A 306 14.71 -24.17 14.63
N SER A 307 14.83 -23.25 13.67
CA SER A 307 16.08 -23.03 12.94
C SER A 307 17.15 -22.42 13.85
N LEU A 308 18.26 -23.15 14.01
CA LEU A 308 19.46 -22.69 14.72
C LEU A 308 20.29 -21.69 13.90
N ARG A 309 19.89 -21.39 12.65
CA ARG A 309 20.57 -20.39 11.83
C ARG A 309 20.40 -19.01 12.46
N SER A 310 21.51 -18.28 12.57
CA SER A 310 21.51 -16.86 12.91
C SER A 310 20.94 -16.04 11.76
N ASP A 311 20.37 -14.89 12.08
CA ASP A 311 19.93 -13.93 11.09
C ASP A 311 21.11 -13.40 10.26
N TYR A 312 20.80 -12.96 9.05
CA TYR A 312 21.80 -12.40 8.16
C TYR A 312 22.27 -11.06 8.69
N LYS A 313 23.58 -10.85 8.72
CA LYS A 313 24.14 -9.54 9.04
C LYS A 313 23.82 -8.57 7.90
N GLN A 314 23.76 -7.28 8.20
CA GLN A 314 23.52 -6.23 7.19
C GLN A 314 24.52 -6.28 6.02
N SER A 315 25.74 -6.78 6.20
CA SER A 315 26.71 -6.98 5.11
C SER A 315 26.30 -8.07 4.11
N ASP A 316 25.43 -8.99 4.54
CA ASP A 316 25.11 -10.23 3.86
C ASP A 316 23.72 -10.19 3.21
N VAL A 317 22.95 -9.10 3.41
CA VAL A 317 21.60 -8.92 2.84
C VAL A 317 21.59 -8.36 1.42
N GLY A 318 22.76 -7.94 0.90
CA GLY A 318 22.88 -7.39 -0.44
C GLY A 318 22.36 -5.95 -0.56
N THR A 319 22.17 -5.49 -1.80
CA THR A 319 21.69 -4.14 -2.12
C THR A 319 20.19 -4.17 -2.44
N PRO A 320 19.37 -3.26 -1.88
CA PRO A 320 17.96 -3.18 -2.22
C PRO A 320 17.75 -3.01 -3.73
N ASP A 321 16.85 -3.81 -4.29
CA ASP A 321 16.53 -3.82 -5.71
C ASP A 321 15.18 -3.15 -5.93
N TYR A 322 15.14 -2.03 -6.66
CA TYR A 322 13.92 -1.27 -6.96
C TYR A 322 13.43 -1.46 -8.40
N SER A 323 14.02 -2.36 -9.18
CA SER A 323 13.87 -2.43 -10.65
C SER A 323 12.46 -2.71 -11.18
N ASP A 324 11.62 -3.47 -10.47
CA ASP A 324 10.25 -3.78 -10.92
C ASP A 324 9.22 -2.72 -10.54
N LEU A 325 9.59 -1.79 -9.65
CA LEU A 325 8.68 -0.76 -9.16
C LEU A 325 8.55 0.36 -10.20
N GLN A 326 7.36 0.95 -10.31
CA GLN A 326 7.08 2.04 -11.25
C GLN A 326 7.57 3.37 -10.69
N LEU A 327 8.90 3.47 -10.58
CA LEU A 327 9.62 4.53 -9.89
C LEU A 327 9.36 5.94 -10.44
N ASP A 328 8.93 6.07 -11.69
CA ASP A 328 8.55 7.32 -12.35
C ASP A 328 7.04 7.64 -12.25
N GLN A 329 6.25 6.81 -11.56
CA GLN A 329 4.79 6.93 -11.50
C GLN A 329 4.25 7.41 -10.14
N TYR A 330 5.09 7.52 -9.12
CA TYR A 330 4.71 8.05 -7.80
C TYR A 330 4.35 9.54 -7.87
N ILE A 331 3.41 9.97 -7.03
CA ILE A 331 2.85 11.34 -7.03
C ILE A 331 3.27 12.12 -5.78
N SER A 332 3.69 13.36 -5.96
CA SER A 332 4.07 14.27 -4.87
C SER A 332 2.92 15.19 -4.51
N VAL A 333 2.29 14.95 -3.36
CA VAL A 333 1.14 15.71 -2.85
C VAL A 333 1.51 16.60 -1.68
N ILE A 334 0.81 17.71 -1.52
CA ILE A 334 1.02 18.69 -0.43
C ILE A 334 -0.31 18.90 0.28
N GLU A 335 -0.59 18.04 1.27
CA GLU A 335 -1.79 18.13 2.12
C GLU A 335 -1.74 19.35 3.06
N ILE A 336 -0.56 19.62 3.65
CA ILE A 336 -0.37 20.69 4.62
C ILE A 336 0.70 21.65 4.12
N VAL A 337 0.40 22.95 4.15
CA VAL A 337 1.29 24.06 3.74
C VAL A 337 2.47 24.27 4.74
N ASN A 338 2.85 23.25 5.50
CA ASN A 338 3.95 23.31 6.44
C ASN A 338 5.27 22.87 5.74
N PRO A 339 6.31 23.73 5.70
CA PRO A 339 7.60 23.39 5.10
C PRO A 339 8.27 22.12 5.64
N MET A 340 7.99 21.73 6.90
CA MET A 340 8.48 20.48 7.46
C MET A 340 7.78 19.25 6.89
N HIS A 341 6.47 19.33 6.64
CA HIS A 341 5.71 18.23 6.03
C HIS A 341 6.16 17.97 4.59
N ARG A 342 6.58 19.02 3.88
CA ARG A 342 7.17 18.92 2.54
C ARG A 342 8.30 17.90 2.45
N MET A 343 9.21 17.85 3.44
CA MET A 343 10.35 16.92 3.40
C MET A 343 9.91 15.45 3.33
N TRP A 344 8.69 15.14 3.74
CA TRP A 344 8.17 13.78 3.83
C TRP A 344 7.18 13.45 2.70
N SER A 345 6.48 14.45 2.14
CA SER A 345 5.42 14.24 1.14
C SER A 345 5.77 14.73 -0.28
N ASP A 346 6.72 15.66 -0.41
CA ASP A 346 7.15 16.24 -1.69
C ASP A 346 8.44 15.55 -2.17
N GLY A 347 8.41 15.05 -3.41
CA GLY A 347 9.52 14.31 -3.99
C GLY A 347 9.52 12.83 -3.61
N ARG A 348 10.44 12.10 -4.25
CA ARG A 348 10.58 10.66 -4.14
C ARG A 348 11.92 10.31 -3.50
N TRP A 349 11.91 9.30 -2.61
CA TRP A 349 13.06 8.94 -1.79
C TRP A 349 13.22 7.42 -1.75
N ASN A 350 14.25 6.89 -2.41
CA ASN A 350 14.62 5.49 -2.19
C ASN A 350 15.29 5.39 -0.80
N LYS A 351 14.72 4.58 0.09
CA LYS A 351 15.25 4.42 1.45
C LYS A 351 16.43 3.45 1.45
N LEU A 352 17.54 3.86 2.06
CA LEU A 352 18.75 3.05 2.23
C LEU A 352 19.10 2.89 3.72
N THR A 353 19.27 1.65 4.17
CA THR A 353 19.73 1.30 5.52
C THR A 353 21.24 1.40 5.55
N MET A 354 21.74 2.49 6.14
CA MET A 354 23.18 2.74 6.32
C MET A 354 23.73 2.03 7.57
N ALA A 355 22.88 1.80 8.57
CA ALA A 355 23.19 1.08 9.78
C ALA A 355 21.95 0.29 10.21
N HIS A 356 22.17 -0.95 10.65
CA HIS A 356 21.15 -1.77 11.27
C HIS A 356 21.32 -1.69 12.78
N GLY A 357 20.22 -1.44 13.48
CA GLY A 357 20.18 -1.47 14.92
C GLY A 357 20.42 -0.17 15.69
N CYS A 358 20.34 -0.25 17.02
CA CYS A 358 20.39 0.91 17.93
C CYS A 358 21.34 0.67 19.12
N TYR A 359 22.48 1.35 19.11
CA TYR A 359 23.48 1.23 20.19
C TYR A 359 22.96 1.63 21.58
N TRP A 360 21.91 2.47 21.64
CA TRP A 360 21.37 2.94 22.92
C TRP A 360 20.60 1.84 23.65
N GLY A 361 19.73 1.10 22.95
CA GLY A 361 19.04 -0.09 23.46
C GLY A 361 18.27 0.06 24.78
N LYS A 362 17.95 1.29 25.21
CA LYS A 362 17.45 1.59 26.57
C LYS A 362 16.26 2.55 26.62
N CYS A 363 15.66 2.88 25.48
CA CYS A 363 14.44 3.70 25.49
C CYS A 363 13.26 2.89 26.05
N THR A 364 12.55 3.45 27.03
CA THR A 364 11.39 2.79 27.66
C THR A 364 10.19 2.63 26.73
N PHE A 365 10.17 3.38 25.62
CA PHE A 365 9.12 3.37 24.61
C PHE A 365 9.49 2.59 23.34
N CYS A 366 10.69 2.02 23.26
CA CYS A 366 11.10 1.15 22.15
C CYS A 366 11.06 -0.31 22.60
N ASP A 367 10.80 -1.21 21.66
CA ASP A 367 11.03 -2.64 21.89
C ASP A 367 12.53 -2.91 21.93
N ILE A 368 13.07 -3.10 23.14
CA ILE A 368 14.49 -3.37 23.36
C ILE A 368 14.85 -4.85 23.36
N SER A 369 13.88 -5.73 23.08
CA SER A 369 14.09 -7.17 23.01
C SER A 369 14.56 -7.64 21.62
N LEU A 370 14.48 -6.76 20.61
CA LEU A 370 14.94 -7.02 19.25
C LEU A 370 16.47 -7.09 19.21
N ASP A 371 16.99 -8.11 18.54
CA ASP A 371 18.42 -8.34 18.34
C ASP A 371 18.91 -7.45 17.19
N TYR A 372 19.12 -6.17 17.47
CA TYR A 372 19.57 -5.18 16.48
C TYR A 372 21.09 -5.04 16.38
#